data_AF-A0A4Z1GAX2-F1
#
_entry.id   AF-A0A4Z1GAX2-F1
#
_cell.length_a   1.000
_cell.length_b   1.000
_cell.length_c   1.000
_cell.angle_alpha   90.00
_cell.angle_beta   90.00
_cell.angle_gamma   90.00
#
_symmetry.space_group_name_H-M   'P 1'
#
loop_
_entity.id
_entity.type
_entity.pdbx_description
1 polymer ?
#
loop_
_entity_poly.entity_id
_entity_poly.type
_entity_poly.pdbx_seq_one_letter_code
_entity_poly.pdbx_strand_id
1 'polypeptide(L)'
;MDNPVLDVALQEEALATKSDQAIVVLSGNPNVSTTETDALEINENIVDLDEKEPEHPLNWPLWRKWSIISCTALMFMLVNLGTITIVPAVPRVLEEFHVTNELHSTLLVSIWELGEVFGPFLVGPLSEIYGRMPVYHVGNILFILCLTGGALSTNMSTLIAFRFLCGLFVCSVTLGPSIVGDLFRKED
;
A
#
# COMPACT_ATOMS: atom_id res chain seq x y z
N MET A 1 -38.01 50.32 22.36
CA MET A 1 -37.11 49.17 22.64
C MET A 1 -36.82 48.56 21.28
N ASP A 2 -35.92 49.22 20.56
CA ASP A 2 -35.42 48.81 19.26
C ASP A 2 -34.57 47.57 19.48
N ASN A 3 -34.94 46.45 18.87
CA ASN A 3 -34.29 45.17 19.10
C ASN A 3 -33.13 45.00 18.11
N PRO A 4 -31.86 45.19 18.53
CA PRO A 4 -30.71 45.14 17.63
C PRO A 4 -30.48 43.75 17.00
N VAL A 5 -31.19 42.72 17.47
CA VAL A 5 -31.11 41.35 16.92
C VAL A 5 -31.88 41.22 15.60
N LEU A 6 -32.92 42.03 15.38
CA LEU A 6 -33.76 41.98 14.16
C LEU A 6 -33.08 42.66 12.96
N ASP A 7 -32.33 43.74 13.18
CA ASP A 7 -31.58 44.41 12.10
C ASP A 7 -30.39 43.58 11.60
N VAL A 8 -29.73 42.82 12.48
CA VAL A 8 -28.65 41.91 12.10
C VAL A 8 -29.17 40.75 11.26
N ALA A 9 -30.34 40.19 11.60
CA ALA A 9 -30.95 39.11 10.83
C ALA A 9 -31.35 39.56 9.40
N LEU A 10 -31.88 40.78 9.25
CA LEU A 10 -32.21 41.32 7.92
C LEU A 10 -30.96 41.64 7.09
N GLN A 11 -29.84 41.99 7.73
CA GLN A 11 -28.56 42.21 7.05
C GLN A 11 -27.93 40.90 6.53
N GLU A 12 -28.07 39.78 7.25
CA GLU A 12 -27.58 38.47 6.80
C GLU A 12 -28.41 37.90 5.63
N GLU A 13 -29.73 38.08 5.64
CA GLU A 13 -30.60 37.64 4.54
C GLU A 13 -30.33 38.42 3.23
N ALA A 14 -29.99 39.71 3.35
CA ALA A 14 -29.55 40.55 2.23
C ALA A 14 -28.16 40.14 1.68
N LEU A 15 -27.25 39.65 2.53
CA LEU A 15 -25.92 39.14 2.14
C LEU A 15 -26.03 37.78 1.43
N ALA A 16 -26.89 36.89 1.90
CA ALA A 16 -27.18 35.61 1.25
C ALA A 16 -27.76 35.81 -0.17
N THR A 17 -28.69 36.76 -0.33
CA THR A 17 -29.30 37.07 -1.63
C THR A 17 -28.31 37.70 -2.62
N LYS A 18 -27.35 38.53 -2.15
CA LYS A 18 -26.28 39.10 -3.00
C LYS A 18 -25.25 38.05 -3.45
N SER A 19 -24.92 37.08 -2.59
CA SER A 19 -23.98 36.01 -2.92
C SER A 19 -24.53 35.09 -4.01
N ASP A 20 -25.83 34.79 -3.96
CA ASP A 20 -26.47 33.93 -4.95
C ASP A 20 -26.55 34.61 -6.33
N GLN A 21 -26.79 35.93 -6.38
CA GLN A 21 -26.70 36.69 -7.62
C GLN A 21 -25.27 36.81 -8.18
N ALA A 22 -24.23 36.83 -7.33
CA ALA A 22 -22.84 36.84 -7.78
C ALA A 22 -22.43 35.50 -8.43
N ILE A 23 -22.92 34.38 -7.92
CA ILE A 23 -22.66 33.04 -8.47
C ILE A 23 -23.34 32.87 -9.84
N VAL A 24 -24.55 33.40 -10.02
CA VAL A 24 -25.27 33.34 -11.31
C VAL A 24 -24.61 34.22 -12.39
N VAL A 25 -23.97 35.33 -12.03
CA VAL A 25 -23.28 36.23 -13.00
C VAL A 25 -21.95 35.66 -13.51
N LEU A 26 -21.27 34.77 -12.75
CA LEU A 26 -20.04 34.11 -13.20
C LEU A 26 -20.28 32.97 -14.22
N SER A 27 -21.54 32.56 -14.43
CA SER A 27 -21.92 31.49 -15.38
C SER A 27 -22.21 32.02 -16.80
N GLY A 28 -21.69 33.20 -17.17
CA GLY A 28 -22.11 33.84 -18.43
C GLY A 28 -21.13 34.83 -19.06
N ASN A 29 -19.88 34.46 -19.37
CA ASN A 29 -19.13 35.08 -20.47
C ASN A 29 -17.88 34.25 -20.88
N PRO A 30 -17.71 33.81 -22.14
CA PRO A 30 -16.65 32.88 -22.52
C PRO A 30 -15.37 33.50 -23.10
N ASN A 31 -14.92 34.72 -22.71
CA ASN A 31 -13.74 35.34 -23.34
C ASN A 31 -12.89 36.23 -22.41
N VAL A 32 -12.04 35.66 -21.54
CA VAL A 32 -10.86 36.37 -21.02
C VAL A 32 -9.68 35.39 -20.90
N SER A 33 -8.72 35.53 -21.81
CA SER A 33 -7.38 34.97 -21.70
C SER A 33 -6.50 35.92 -20.89
N THR A 34 -5.91 35.42 -19.80
CA THR A 34 -4.69 36.01 -19.22
C THR A 34 -3.66 34.90 -19.07
N THR A 35 -2.63 35.01 -19.89
CA THR A 35 -1.41 34.20 -19.93
C THR A 35 -0.48 34.57 -18.75
N GLU A 36 0.27 33.57 -18.28
CA GLU A 36 1.49 33.61 -17.46
C GLU A 36 1.38 33.83 -15.93
N THR A 37 1.39 32.71 -15.20
CA THR A 37 2.43 32.48 -14.18
C THR A 37 2.96 31.06 -14.35
N ASP A 38 4.13 30.99 -14.98
CA ASP A 38 5.02 29.84 -14.97
C ASP A 38 5.37 29.48 -13.52
N ALA A 39 4.89 28.33 -13.06
CA ALA A 39 5.35 27.69 -11.83
C ALA A 39 5.29 26.18 -12.05
N LEU A 40 6.41 25.67 -12.57
CA LEU A 40 6.82 24.27 -12.59
C LEU A 40 5.97 23.39 -13.51
N GLU A 41 6.47 23.22 -14.73
CA GLU A 41 6.39 21.93 -15.42
C GLU A 41 6.92 20.84 -14.46
N ILE A 42 6.03 20.29 -13.63
CA ILE A 42 6.16 18.89 -13.28
C ILE A 42 5.87 18.18 -14.59
N ASN A 43 6.94 17.90 -15.35
CA ASN A 43 6.95 16.78 -16.27
C ASN A 43 6.82 15.52 -15.41
N GLU A 44 5.64 15.37 -14.78
CA GLU A 44 5.20 14.14 -14.24
C GLU A 44 4.91 13.35 -15.48
N ASN A 45 5.87 12.51 -15.82
CA ASN A 45 5.73 11.44 -16.78
C ASN A 45 4.72 10.42 -16.20
N ILE A 46 3.55 10.89 -15.75
CA ILE A 46 2.34 10.10 -15.66
C ILE A 46 2.02 9.86 -17.12
N VAL A 47 2.58 8.78 -17.64
CA VAL A 47 2.02 8.13 -18.80
C VAL A 47 0.65 7.63 -18.33
N ASP A 48 -0.34 8.52 -18.31
CA ASP A 48 -1.74 8.16 -18.33
C ASP A 48 -1.90 7.48 -19.68
N LEU A 49 -1.64 6.17 -19.69
CA LEU A 49 -1.94 5.32 -20.82
C LEU A 49 -3.44 5.53 -21.06
N ASP A 50 -3.80 6.23 -22.14
CA ASP A 50 -5.18 6.41 -22.54
C ASP A 50 -5.87 5.03 -22.43
N GLU A 51 -7.05 4.94 -21.79
CA GLU A 51 -7.73 3.66 -21.52
C GLU A 51 -7.95 2.78 -22.78
N LYS A 52 -7.79 3.38 -23.96
CA LYS A 52 -7.88 2.77 -25.28
C LYS A 52 -6.58 2.15 -25.79
N GLU A 53 -5.43 2.37 -25.14
CA GLU A 53 -4.18 1.76 -25.56
C GLU A 53 -4.14 0.26 -25.23
N PRO A 54 -3.68 -0.62 -26.16
CA PRO A 54 -3.62 -2.06 -25.95
C PRO A 54 -2.71 -2.48 -24.79
N GLU A 55 -1.77 -1.62 -24.40
CA GLU A 55 -0.77 -1.89 -23.38
C GLU A 55 -1.28 -1.63 -21.96
N HIS A 56 -2.44 -0.97 -21.82
CA HIS A 56 -3.05 -0.71 -20.51
C HIS A 56 -3.36 -2.02 -19.78
N PRO A 57 -2.95 -2.19 -18.50
CA PRO A 57 -3.13 -3.44 -17.74
C PRO A 57 -4.60 -3.90 -17.62
N LEU A 58 -5.55 -2.97 -17.69
CA LEU A 58 -7.00 -3.25 -17.76
C LEU A 58 -7.42 -4.01 -19.04
N ASN A 59 -6.73 -3.84 -20.16
CA ASN A 59 -7.09 -4.45 -21.45
C ASN A 59 -6.41 -5.82 -21.67
N TRP A 60 -5.63 -6.31 -20.70
CA TRP A 60 -4.95 -7.60 -20.82
C TRP A 60 -5.95 -8.77 -20.88
N PRO A 61 -5.61 -9.84 -21.60
CA PRO A 61 -6.48 -11.01 -21.69
C PRO A 61 -6.66 -11.64 -20.30
N LEU A 62 -7.88 -12.08 -20.00
CA LEU A 62 -8.29 -12.62 -18.69
C LEU A 62 -7.33 -13.68 -18.15
N TRP A 63 -6.82 -14.59 -18.99
CA TRP A 63 -5.88 -15.63 -18.57
C TRP A 63 -4.60 -15.05 -17.93
N ARG A 64 -4.11 -13.90 -18.44
CA ARG A 64 -2.92 -13.22 -17.90
C ARG A 64 -3.24 -12.59 -16.55
N LYS A 65 -4.40 -11.95 -16.41
CA LYS A 65 -4.88 -11.38 -15.13
C LYS A 65 -4.99 -12.46 -14.05
N TRP A 66 -5.68 -13.57 -14.37
CA TRP A 66 -5.83 -14.71 -13.47
C TRP A 66 -4.50 -15.38 -13.12
N SER A 67 -3.54 -15.43 -14.05
CA SER A 67 -2.20 -15.96 -13.77
C SER A 67 -1.44 -15.10 -12.75
N ILE A 68 -1.52 -13.77 -12.88
CA ILE A 68 -0.89 -12.83 -11.94
C ILE A 68 -1.53 -12.96 -10.55
N ILE A 69 -2.86 -12.98 -10.48
CA ILE A 69 -3.59 -13.16 -9.22
C ILE A 69 -3.23 -14.50 -8.57
N SER A 70 -3.19 -15.57 -9.35
CA SER A 70 -2.81 -16.90 -8.85
C SER A 70 -1.38 -16.91 -8.31
N CYS A 71 -0.44 -16.23 -8.98
CA CYS A 71 0.95 -16.09 -8.51
C CYS A 71 1.02 -15.33 -7.17
N THR A 72 0.34 -14.19 -7.07
CA THR A 72 0.29 -13.39 -5.83
C THR A 72 -0.39 -14.16 -4.70
N ALA A 73 -1.47 -14.89 -4.99
CA ALA A 73 -2.16 -15.73 -4.02
C ALA A 73 -1.27 -16.88 -3.52
N LEU A 74 -0.51 -17.53 -4.41
CA LEU A 74 0.47 -18.54 -4.03
C LEU A 74 1.57 -17.97 -3.13
N MET A 75 2.06 -16.76 -3.42
CA MET A 75 3.03 -16.08 -2.55
C MET A 75 2.45 -15.79 -1.16
N PHE A 76 1.22 -15.28 -1.10
CA PHE A 76 0.52 -15.07 0.18
C PHE A 76 0.32 -16.37 0.95
N MET A 77 -0.03 -17.46 0.26
CA MET A 77 -0.14 -18.79 0.84
C MET A 77 1.19 -19.28 1.41
N LEU A 78 2.31 -19.08 0.70
CA LEU A 78 3.65 -19.46 1.18
C LEU A 78 4.05 -18.71 2.45
N VAL A 79 3.77 -17.40 2.50
CA VAL A 79 4.00 -16.56 3.69
C VAL A 79 3.18 -17.09 4.87
N ASN A 80 1.88 -17.28 4.69
CA ASN A 80 1.00 -17.82 5.73
C ASN A 80 1.45 -19.21 6.19
N LEU A 81 1.82 -20.08 5.25
CA LEU A 81 2.32 -21.42 5.58
C LEU A 81 3.58 -21.32 6.43
N GLY A 82 4.50 -20.39 6.14
CA GLY A 82 5.71 -20.13 6.90
C GLY A 82 5.46 -19.70 8.35
N THR A 83 4.41 -18.91 8.58
CA THR A 83 3.99 -18.48 9.92
C THR A 83 3.34 -19.63 10.70
N ILE A 84 2.45 -20.41 10.09
CA ILE A 84 1.73 -21.46 10.82
C ILE A 84 2.58 -22.71 11.06
N THR A 85 3.48 -23.06 10.14
CA THR A 85 4.32 -24.27 10.26
C THR A 85 5.34 -24.18 11.37
N ILE A 86 5.68 -22.97 11.83
CA ILE A 86 6.67 -22.82 12.88
C ILE A 86 6.14 -23.31 14.24
N VAL A 87 4.83 -23.17 14.51
CA VAL A 87 4.20 -23.56 15.79
C VAL A 87 4.48 -25.01 16.17
N PRO A 88 4.22 -26.03 15.32
CA PRO A 88 4.59 -27.41 15.64
C PRO A 88 6.09 -27.69 15.55
N ALA A 89 6.87 -26.85 14.87
CA ALA A 89 8.31 -27.01 14.71
C ALA A 89 9.11 -26.43 15.88
N VAL A 90 8.56 -25.46 16.62
CA VAL A 90 9.20 -24.78 17.75
C VAL A 90 9.88 -25.74 18.73
N PRO A 91 9.24 -26.82 19.23
CA PRO A 91 9.88 -27.70 20.22
C PRO A 91 11.18 -28.34 19.69
N ARG A 92 11.21 -28.72 18.41
CA ARG A 92 12.39 -29.28 17.75
C ARG A 92 13.49 -28.24 17.57
N VAL A 93 13.11 -27.02 17.18
CA VAL A 93 14.03 -25.90 17.03
C VAL A 93 14.70 -25.56 18.37
N LEU A 94 13.96 -25.55 19.48
CA LEU A 94 14.53 -25.29 20.81
C LEU A 94 15.50 -26.39 21.26
N GLU A 95 15.18 -27.66 20.97
CA GLU A 95 16.04 -28.81 21.28
C GLU A 95 17.37 -28.73 20.51
N GLU A 96 17.32 -28.40 19.21
CA GLU A 96 18.49 -28.27 18.34
C GLU A 96 19.42 -27.12 18.74
N PHE A 97 18.86 -26.00 19.21
CA PHE A 97 19.64 -24.87 19.71
C PHE A 97 19.99 -24.94 21.20
N HIS A 98 19.64 -26.05 21.88
CA HIS A 98 19.83 -26.24 23.33
C HIS A 98 19.29 -25.08 24.19
N VAL A 99 18.17 -24.49 23.78
CA VAL A 99 17.53 -23.37 24.48
C VAL A 99 16.39 -23.90 25.35
N THR A 100 16.45 -23.64 26.65
CA THR A 100 15.42 -24.04 27.63
C THR A 100 14.42 -22.95 27.95
N ASN A 101 14.61 -21.73 27.44
CA ASN A 101 13.75 -20.59 27.76
C ASN A 101 12.55 -20.50 26.82
N GLU A 102 11.34 -20.61 27.37
CA GLU A 102 10.08 -20.45 26.62
C GLU A 102 9.93 -19.07 25.96
N LEU A 103 10.60 -18.04 26.50
CA LEU A 103 10.59 -16.70 25.89
C LEU A 103 11.08 -16.72 24.44
N HIS A 104 12.06 -17.56 24.10
CA HIS A 104 12.60 -17.62 22.75
C HIS A 104 11.61 -18.24 21.76
N SER A 105 10.82 -19.21 22.22
CA SER A 105 9.74 -19.83 21.44
C SER A 105 8.68 -18.81 21.04
N THR A 106 8.15 -18.07 22.03
CA THR A 106 7.13 -17.05 21.79
C THR A 106 7.66 -15.88 20.97
N LEU A 107 8.91 -15.47 21.22
CA LEU A 107 9.58 -14.43 20.45
C LEU A 107 9.72 -14.83 18.98
N LEU A 108 10.05 -16.08 18.68
CA LEU A 108 10.27 -16.56 17.33
C LEU A 108 9.02 -16.47 16.44
N VAL A 109 7.84 -16.71 17.01
CA VAL A 109 6.56 -16.55 16.29
C VAL A 109 6.19 -15.06 16.18
N SER A 110 6.20 -14.34 17.32
CA SER A 110 5.75 -12.94 17.38
C SER A 110 6.64 -11.95 16.66
N ILE A 111 7.95 -12.20 16.56
CA ILE A 111 8.89 -11.28 15.89
C ILE A 111 8.64 -11.18 14.39
N TRP A 112 8.16 -12.26 13.76
CA TRP A 112 7.76 -12.23 12.36
C TRP A 112 6.59 -11.29 12.16
N GLU A 113 5.54 -11.46 12.97
CA GLU A 113 4.34 -10.59 12.95
C GLU A 113 4.69 -9.13 13.22
N LEU A 114 5.62 -8.85 14.14
CA LEU A 114 6.16 -7.50 14.36
C LEU A 114 6.79 -6.94 13.08
N GLY A 115 7.58 -7.75 12.37
CA GLY A 115 8.12 -7.38 11.05
C GLY A 115 7.02 -7.05 10.04
N GLU A 116 5.97 -7.86 9.96
CA GLU A 116 4.83 -7.62 9.06
C GLU A 116 4.04 -6.36 9.41
N VAL A 117 4.03 -5.94 10.68
CA VAL A 117 3.42 -4.66 11.09
C VAL A 117 4.25 -3.48 10.59
N PHE A 118 5.57 -3.57 10.63
CA PHE A 118 6.47 -2.51 10.17
C PHE A 118 6.71 -2.53 8.64
N GLY A 119 6.55 -3.68 7.98
CA GLY A 119 6.75 -3.84 6.54
C GLY A 119 5.95 -2.83 5.70
N PRO A 120 4.63 -2.69 5.88
CA PRO A 120 3.79 -1.74 5.15
C PRO A 120 4.24 -0.28 5.28
N PHE A 121 4.84 0.10 6.42
CA PHE A 121 5.35 1.46 6.60
C PHE A 121 6.51 1.78 5.67
N LEU A 122 7.31 0.78 5.30
CA LEU A 122 8.37 0.93 4.31
C LEU A 122 7.80 0.74 2.89
N VAL A 123 7.06 -0.34 2.67
CA VAL A 123 6.60 -0.75 1.33
C VAL A 123 5.58 0.22 0.74
N GLY A 124 4.70 0.82 1.56
CA GLY A 124 3.69 1.78 1.14
C GLY A 124 4.28 2.97 0.37
N PRO A 125 5.05 3.86 1.01
CA PRO A 125 5.63 5.02 0.34
C PRO A 125 6.62 4.63 -0.76
N LEU A 126 7.36 3.53 -0.61
CA LEU A 126 8.26 3.05 -1.67
C LEU A 126 7.47 2.66 -2.93
N SER A 127 6.30 2.06 -2.78
CA SER A 127 5.46 1.65 -3.92
C SER A 127 4.86 2.82 -4.69
N GLU A 128 4.70 3.97 -4.05
CA GLU A 128 4.21 5.21 -4.67
C GLU A 128 5.31 5.92 -5.46
N ILE A 129 6.55 5.95 -4.94
CA ILE A 129 7.67 6.65 -5.58
C ILE A 129 8.28 5.84 -6.73
N TYR A 130 8.48 4.53 -6.53
CA TYR A 130 9.20 3.67 -7.47
C TYR A 130 8.27 2.79 -8.33
N GLY A 131 6.97 2.80 -8.05
CA GLY A 131 5.98 1.95 -8.70
C GLY A 131 5.85 0.56 -8.06
N ARG A 132 4.68 -0.07 -8.22
CA ARG A 132 4.29 -1.30 -7.51
C ARG A 132 5.06 -2.55 -7.97
N MET A 133 5.25 -2.72 -9.27
CA MET A 133 5.91 -3.92 -9.85
C MET A 133 7.39 -4.08 -9.45
N PRO A 134 8.28 -3.07 -9.60
CA PRO A 134 9.68 -3.23 -9.22
C PRO A 134 9.86 -3.41 -7.71
N VAL A 135 9.08 -2.71 -6.89
CA VAL A 135 9.11 -2.86 -5.42
C VAL A 135 8.70 -4.27 -5.00
N TYR A 136 7.67 -4.84 -5.65
CA TYR A 136 7.24 -6.22 -5.40
C TYR A 136 8.35 -7.24 -5.70
N HIS A 137 9.04 -7.11 -6.83
CA HIS A 137 10.12 -8.03 -7.20
C HIS A 137 11.34 -7.90 -6.30
N VAL A 138 11.77 -6.68 -5.96
CA VAL A 138 12.89 -6.45 -5.03
C VAL A 138 12.56 -7.00 -3.65
N GLY A 139 11.35 -6.74 -3.15
CA GLY A 139 10.87 -7.29 -1.89
C GLY A 139 10.89 -8.82 -1.86
N ASN A 140 10.41 -9.47 -2.92
CA ASN A 140 10.45 -10.93 -3.01
C ASN A 140 11.87 -11.50 -3.02
N ILE A 141 12.81 -10.84 -3.70
CA ILE A 141 14.23 -11.26 -3.70
C ILE A 141 14.81 -11.13 -2.28
N LEU A 142 14.57 -9.99 -1.61
CA LEU A 142 15.02 -9.77 -0.23
C LEU A 142 14.40 -10.77 0.74
N PHE A 143 13.11 -11.08 0.57
CA PHE A 143 12.41 -12.11 1.34
C PHE A 143 13.06 -13.48 1.17
N ILE A 144 13.32 -13.92 -0.07
CA ILE A 144 13.97 -15.22 -0.34
C ILE A 144 15.39 -15.26 0.26
N LEU A 145 16.15 -14.17 0.18
CA LEU A 145 17.48 -14.08 0.78
C LEU A 145 17.42 -14.18 2.30
N CYS A 146 16.50 -13.47 2.95
CA CYS A 146 16.32 -13.52 4.40
C CYS A 146 15.81 -14.90 4.86
N LEU A 147 14.91 -15.52 4.09
CA LEU A 147 14.39 -16.86 4.36
C LEU A 147 15.51 -17.90 4.27
N THR A 148 16.37 -17.80 3.24
CA THR A 148 17.55 -18.66 3.08
C THR A 148 18.56 -18.43 4.20
N GLY A 149 18.78 -17.17 4.61
CA GLY A 149 19.62 -16.82 5.76
C GLY A 149 19.09 -17.41 7.07
N GLY A 150 17.78 -17.40 7.27
CA GLY A 150 17.12 -18.06 8.40
C GLY A 150 17.32 -19.57 8.39
N ALA A 151 17.20 -20.21 7.23
CA ALA A 151 17.43 -21.65 7.07
C ALA A 151 18.89 -22.06 7.35
N LEU A 152 19.87 -21.20 7.07
CA LEU A 152 21.28 -21.44 7.34
C LEU A 152 21.73 -20.97 8.73
N SER A 153 20.82 -20.40 9.54
CA SER A 153 21.18 -19.84 10.83
C SER A 153 21.60 -20.93 11.82
N THR A 154 22.75 -20.71 12.47
CA THR A 154 23.32 -21.65 13.45
C THR A 154 23.11 -21.21 14.90
N ASN A 155 22.45 -20.07 15.11
CA ASN A 155 22.21 -19.49 16.42
C ASN A 155 20.77 -18.99 16.52
N MET A 156 20.16 -19.16 17.70
CA MET A 156 18.79 -18.71 17.96
C MET A 156 18.61 -17.21 17.69
N SER A 157 19.54 -16.36 18.12
CA SER A 157 19.46 -14.90 17.89
C SER A 157 19.49 -14.53 16.41
N THR A 158 20.30 -15.25 15.62
CA THR A 158 20.40 -15.06 14.17
C THR A 158 19.13 -15.52 13.47
N LEU A 159 18.55 -16.65 13.89
CA LEU A 159 17.25 -17.13 13.43
C LEU A 159 16.15 -16.08 13.68
N ILE A 160 16.07 -15.55 14.89
CA ILE A 160 15.10 -14.50 15.28
C ILE A 160 15.27 -13.24 14.42
N ALA A 161 16.51 -12.79 14.21
CA ALA A 161 16.79 -11.63 13.36
C ALA A 161 16.35 -11.85 11.92
N PHE A 162 16.65 -13.02 11.33
CA PHE A 162 16.19 -13.34 9.98
C PHE A 162 14.67 -13.47 9.90
N ARG A 163 13.99 -13.99 10.94
CA ARG A 163 12.52 -14.03 10.97
C ARG A 163 11.90 -12.63 10.97
N PHE A 164 12.47 -11.70 11.73
CA PHE A 164 12.05 -10.30 11.70
C PHE A 164 12.19 -9.71 10.29
N LEU A 165 13.34 -9.92 9.65
CA LEU A 165 13.62 -9.42 8.30
C LEU A 165 12.71 -10.07 7.25
N CYS A 166 12.38 -11.36 7.39
CA CYS A 166 11.40 -12.02 6.52
C CYS A 166 10.03 -11.33 6.60
N GLY A 167 9.54 -11.04 7.81
CA GLY A 167 8.29 -10.30 7.99
C GLY A 167 8.39 -8.86 7.46
N LEU A 168 9.53 -8.19 7.64
CA LEU A 168 9.72 -6.80 7.18
C LEU A 168 9.71 -6.68 5.64
N PHE A 169 10.32 -7.63 4.93
CA PHE A 169 10.42 -7.60 3.47
C PHE A 169 9.25 -8.28 2.76
N VAL A 170 8.21 -8.70 3.50
CA VAL A 170 7.04 -9.34 2.90
C VAL A 170 6.18 -8.30 2.16
N CYS A 171 6.41 -8.13 0.86
CA CYS A 171 5.63 -7.19 0.05
C CYS A 171 4.28 -7.75 -0.39
N SER A 172 4.10 -9.07 -0.37
CA SER A 172 2.90 -9.74 -0.90
C SER A 172 1.63 -9.46 -0.12
N VAL A 173 1.73 -9.22 1.18
CA VAL A 173 0.58 -8.90 2.03
C VAL A 173 0.08 -7.49 1.74
N THR A 174 1.00 -6.52 1.59
CA THR A 174 0.66 -5.11 1.37
C THR A 174 0.27 -4.80 -0.07
N LEU A 175 1.06 -5.26 -1.04
CA LEU A 175 0.86 -4.92 -2.46
C LEU A 175 -0.08 -5.88 -3.17
N GLY A 176 -0.36 -7.06 -2.62
CA GLY A 176 -1.23 -8.06 -3.24
C GLY A 176 -2.61 -7.51 -3.59
N PRO A 177 -3.35 -6.91 -2.64
CA PRO A 177 -4.65 -6.29 -2.90
C PRO A 177 -4.56 -5.13 -3.91
N SER A 178 -3.50 -4.32 -3.83
CA SER A 178 -3.26 -3.20 -4.74
C SER A 178 -3.07 -3.67 -6.19
N ILE A 179 -2.29 -4.73 -6.40
CA ILE A 179 -2.08 -5.34 -7.73
C ILE A 179 -3.39 -5.87 -8.31
N VAL A 180 -4.25 -6.48 -7.49
CA VAL A 180 -5.58 -6.93 -7.93
C VAL A 180 -6.45 -5.73 -8.35
N GLY A 181 -6.42 -4.65 -7.56
CA GLY A 181 -7.13 -3.41 -7.89
C GLY A 181 -6.68 -2.75 -9.19
N ASP A 182 -5.41 -2.93 -9.58
CA ASP A 182 -4.89 -2.39 -10.86
C ASP A 182 -5.29 -3.22 -12.09
N LEU A 183 -5.69 -4.48 -11.88
CA LEU A 183 -5.99 -5.44 -12.95
C LEU A 183 -7.48 -5.45 -13.37
N PHE A 184 -8.39 -5.06 -12.47
CA PHE A 184 -9.84 -5.09 -12.69
C PHE A 184 -10.46 -3.70 -12.64
N ARG A 185 -11.54 -3.50 -13.41
CA ARG A 185 -12.38 -2.32 -13.29
C ARG A 185 -13.26 -2.48 -12.05
N LYS A 186 -13.76 -1.37 -11.49
CA LYS A 186 -14.67 -1.39 -10.32
C LYS A 186 -16.00 -2.14 -10.57
N GLU A 187 -16.30 -2.44 -11.83
CA GLU A 187 -17.56 -3.01 -12.31
C GLU A 187 -17.44 -4.51 -12.66
N ASP A 188 -16.24 -5.08 -12.57
CA ASP A 188 -15.94 -6.52 -12.69
C ASP A 188 -15.79 -7.18 -11.30
#